data_AF-A0A627DV54-F1
#
_entry.id   AF-A0A627DV54-F1
#
_cell.length_a   1.000
_cell.length_b   1.000
_cell.length_c   1.000
_cell.angle_alpha   90.00
_cell.angle_beta   90.00
_cell.angle_gamma   90.00
#
_symmetry.space_group_name_H-M   'P 1'
#
loop_
_entity.id
_entity.type
_entity.pdbx_description
1 polymer ?
#
loop_
_entity_poly.entity_id
_entity_poly.type
_entity_poly.pdbx_seq_one_letter_code
_entity_poly.pdbx_strand_id
1 'polypeptide(L)'
;TPVQKTDKLARSIYVMARMTVSGDSIIKKKNNSLIEIAAKKFESRDRELNQVWKSLPASARTALKQEQRVWVTKKEQQCGKLSDAKSEAIPAEKRISIYKCQLEMTIARTAYLDGSE
;
A
#
# COMPACT_ATOMS: atom_id res chain seq x y z
N THR A 1 -49.59 19.08 17.46
CA THR A 1 -49.18 18.48 18.75
C THR A 1 -47.67 18.27 18.78
N PRO A 2 -47.03 18.30 19.95
CA PRO A 2 -45.57 18.14 20.12
C PRO A 2 -45.00 16.86 19.48
N VAL A 3 -45.80 15.79 19.44
CA VAL A 3 -45.48 14.46 18.88
C VAL A 3 -45.11 14.49 17.39
N GLN A 4 -45.78 15.32 16.56
CA GLN A 4 -45.44 15.43 15.14
C GLN A 4 -44.12 16.17 14.88
N LYS A 5 -43.67 17.03 15.82
CA LYS A 5 -42.38 17.73 15.71
C LYS A 5 -41.21 16.79 16.07
N THR A 6 -41.40 15.91 17.07
CA THR A 6 -40.40 14.91 17.46
C THR A 6 -40.15 13.87 16.37
N ASP A 7 -41.19 13.44 15.65
CA ASP A 7 -41.04 12.46 14.55
C ASP A 7 -40.26 13.03 13.35
N LYS A 8 -40.48 14.30 13.01
CA LYS A 8 -39.73 14.97 11.94
C LYS A 8 -38.26 15.11 12.29
N LEU A 9 -37.95 15.49 13.54
CA LEU A 9 -36.58 15.61 14.02
C LEU A 9 -35.86 14.25 14.02
N ALA A 10 -36.51 13.20 14.53
CA ALA A 10 -35.96 11.84 14.53
C ALA A 10 -35.67 11.33 13.12
N ARG A 11 -36.57 11.60 12.16
CA ARG A 11 -36.38 11.24 10.75
C ARG A 11 -35.21 11.98 10.12
N SER A 12 -35.06 13.28 10.39
CA SER A 12 -33.91 14.06 9.89
C SER A 12 -32.58 13.55 10.44
N ILE A 13 -32.50 13.25 11.75
CA ILE A 13 -31.30 12.66 12.38
C ILE A 13 -30.96 11.32 11.74
N TYR A 14 -31.96 10.45 11.57
CA TYR A 14 -31.78 9.14 10.94
C TYR A 14 -31.26 9.25 9.50
N VAL A 15 -31.80 10.17 8.69
CA VAL A 15 -31.33 10.40 7.31
C VAL A 15 -29.89 10.92 7.31
N MET A 16 -29.55 11.88 8.17
CA MET A 16 -28.17 12.38 8.30
C MET A 16 -27.19 11.27 8.68
N ALA A 17 -27.52 10.47 9.71
CA ALA A 17 -26.69 9.34 10.13
C ALA A 17 -26.49 8.33 9.00
N ARG A 18 -27.55 8.01 8.24
CA ARG A 18 -27.45 7.09 7.09
C ARG A 18 -26.56 7.65 5.97
N MET A 19 -26.65 8.95 5.69
CA MET A 19 -25.79 9.60 4.69
C MET A 19 -24.32 9.58 5.12
N THR A 20 -24.01 9.90 6.38
CA THR A 20 -22.65 9.86 6.92
C THR A 20 -22.07 8.45 6.84
N VAL A 21 -22.78 7.44 7.33
CA VAL A 21 -22.33 6.03 7.28
C VAL A 21 -22.16 5.56 5.83
N SER A 22 -23.06 5.94 4.93
CA SER A 22 -22.93 5.62 3.50
C SER A 22 -21.67 6.25 2.91
N GLY A 23 -21.39 7.52 3.23
CA GLY A 23 -20.16 8.22 2.87
C GLY A 23 -18.90 7.50 3.36
N ASP A 24 -18.84 7.17 4.65
CA ASP A 24 -17.71 6.45 5.26
C ASP A 24 -17.49 5.08 4.59
N SER A 25 -18.58 4.36 4.28
CA SER A 25 -18.51 3.07 3.59
C SER A 25 -17.95 3.20 2.16
N ILE A 26 -18.29 4.28 1.45
CA ILE A 26 -17.78 4.56 0.10
C ILE A 26 -16.29 4.89 0.16
N ILE A 27 -15.89 5.75 1.10
CA ILE A 27 -14.48 6.12 1.33
C ILE A 27 -13.67 4.88 1.68
N LYS A 28 -14.15 4.03 2.59
CA LYS A 28 -13.48 2.78 2.98
C LYS A 28 -13.32 1.84 1.78
N LYS A 29 -14.37 1.63 0.97
CA LYS A 29 -14.31 0.80 -0.24
C LYS A 29 -13.27 1.33 -1.24
N LYS A 30 -13.27 2.64 -1.50
CA LYS A 30 -12.29 3.30 -2.38
C LYS A 30 -10.87 3.09 -1.86
N ASN A 31 -10.63 3.34 -0.58
CA ASN A 31 -9.33 3.18 0.05
C ASN A 31 -8.82 1.74 -0.01
N ASN A 32 -9.68 0.75 0.26
CA ASN A 32 -9.35 -0.66 0.13
C ASN A 32 -8.96 -1.02 -1.30
N SER A 33 -9.71 -0.55 -2.30
CA SER A 33 -9.37 -0.77 -3.71
C SER A 33 -8.02 -0.16 -4.09
N LEU A 34 -7.72 1.05 -3.62
CA LEU A 34 -6.43 1.71 -3.86
C LEU A 34 -5.27 0.97 -3.19
N ILE A 35 -5.45 0.46 -1.97
CA ILE A 35 -4.47 -0.37 -1.27
C ILE A 35 -4.21 -1.65 -2.08
N GLU A 36 -5.26 -2.33 -2.55
CA GLU A 36 -5.14 -3.55 -3.33
C GLU A 36 -4.39 -3.33 -4.64
N ILE A 37 -4.70 -2.24 -5.36
CA ILE A 37 -3.99 -1.86 -6.60
C ILE A 37 -2.52 -1.59 -6.30
N ALA A 38 -2.20 -0.84 -5.24
CA ALA A 38 -0.83 -0.54 -4.86
C ALA A 38 -0.05 -1.81 -4.46
N ALA A 39 -0.68 -2.70 -3.69
CA ALA A 39 -0.11 -3.98 -3.29
C ALA A 39 0.18 -4.86 -4.50
N LYS A 40 -0.79 -5.05 -5.42
CA LYS A 40 -0.61 -5.86 -6.64
C LYS A 40 0.52 -5.34 -7.52
N LYS A 41 0.64 -4.02 -7.69
CA LYS A 41 1.74 -3.40 -8.45
C LYS A 41 3.09 -3.67 -7.80
N PHE A 42 3.19 -3.46 -6.48
CA PHE A 42 4.40 -3.76 -5.72
C PHE A 42 4.77 -5.24 -5.84
N GLU A 43 3.85 -6.17 -5.57
CA GLU A 43 4.08 -7.60 -5.62
C GLU A 43 4.51 -8.07 -7.01
N SER A 44 3.93 -7.51 -8.07
CA SER A 44 4.35 -7.81 -9.44
C SER A 44 5.81 -7.43 -9.68
N ARG A 45 6.21 -6.23 -9.25
CA ARG A 45 7.59 -5.76 -9.41
C ARG A 45 8.57 -6.48 -8.49
N ASP A 46 8.16 -6.84 -7.28
CA ASP A 46 9.00 -7.63 -6.37
C ASP A 46 9.25 -9.04 -6.91
N ARG A 47 8.25 -9.66 -7.56
CA ARG A 47 8.46 -10.92 -8.30
C ARG A 47 9.48 -10.77 -9.43
N GLU A 48 9.39 -9.69 -10.20
CA GLU A 48 10.33 -9.38 -11.28
C GLU A 48 11.75 -9.17 -10.76
N LEU A 49 11.93 -8.35 -9.70
CA LEU A 49 13.21 -8.18 -9.02
C LEU A 49 13.82 -9.53 -8.59
N ASN A 50 13.01 -10.41 -8.01
CA ASN A 50 13.45 -11.73 -7.59
C ASN A 50 13.82 -12.64 -8.78
N GLN A 51 13.17 -12.47 -9.94
CA GLN A 51 13.52 -13.18 -11.17
C GLN A 51 14.86 -12.69 -11.70
N VAL A 52 15.05 -11.36 -11.80
CA VAL A 52 16.32 -10.74 -12.22
C VAL A 52 17.45 -11.17 -11.29
N TRP A 53 17.24 -11.11 -9.97
CA TRP A 53 18.22 -11.58 -9.00
C TRP A 53 18.61 -13.05 -9.25
N LYS A 54 17.64 -13.92 -9.55
CA LYS A 54 17.89 -15.35 -9.80
C LYS A 54 18.58 -15.62 -11.13
N SER A 55 18.38 -14.78 -12.15
CA SER A 55 19.06 -14.92 -13.45
C SER A 55 20.51 -14.47 -13.41
N LEU A 56 20.92 -13.70 -12.40
CA LEU A 56 22.33 -13.32 -12.22
C LEU A 56 23.24 -14.54 -12.01
N PRO A 57 24.45 -14.55 -12.61
CA PRO A 57 25.46 -15.56 -12.33
C PRO A 57 25.75 -15.71 -10.83
N ALA A 58 26.13 -16.91 -10.40
CA ALA A 58 26.39 -17.17 -8.98
C ALA A 58 27.49 -16.26 -8.39
N SER A 59 28.52 -15.95 -9.19
CA SER A 59 29.57 -14.99 -8.82
C SER A 59 29.00 -13.59 -8.57
N ALA A 60 28.17 -13.07 -9.48
CA ALA A 60 27.51 -11.77 -9.35
C ALA A 60 26.59 -11.72 -8.12
N ARG A 61 25.76 -12.75 -7.90
CA ARG A 61 24.92 -12.85 -6.69
C ARG A 61 25.74 -12.85 -5.41
N THR A 62 26.91 -13.49 -5.43
CA THR A 62 27.82 -13.51 -4.27
C THR A 62 28.40 -12.14 -4.00
N ALA A 63 28.89 -11.46 -5.05
CA ALA A 63 29.47 -10.12 -4.95
C ALA A 63 28.43 -9.08 -4.48
N LEU A 64 27.19 -9.16 -4.98
CA LEU A 64 26.13 -8.20 -4.70
C LEU A 64 25.30 -8.52 -3.46
N LYS A 65 25.52 -9.67 -2.79
CA LYS A 65 24.67 -10.13 -1.68
C LYS A 65 24.59 -9.12 -0.54
N GLN A 66 25.73 -8.55 -0.16
CA GLN A 66 25.77 -7.60 0.95
C GLN A 66 25.08 -6.28 0.56
N GLU A 67 25.31 -5.81 -0.66
CA GLU A 67 24.65 -4.62 -1.19
C GLU A 67 23.13 -4.80 -1.26
N GLN A 68 22.66 -5.97 -1.72
CA GLN A 68 21.24 -6.30 -1.77
C GLN A 68 20.61 -6.27 -0.37
N ARG A 69 21.31 -6.79 0.66
CA ARG A 69 20.85 -6.73 2.06
C ARG A 69 20.76 -5.30 2.57
N VAL A 70 21.79 -4.49 2.32
CA VAL A 70 21.81 -3.07 2.71
C VAL A 70 20.68 -2.31 2.01
N TRP A 71 20.44 -2.60 0.72
CA TRP A 71 19.34 -2.01 -0.03
C TRP A 71 17.97 -2.37 0.58
N VAL A 72 17.72 -3.63 0.97
CA VAL A 72 16.47 -4.01 1.65
C VAL A 72 16.29 -3.21 2.94
N THR A 73 17.32 -3.12 3.77
CA THR A 73 17.26 -2.35 5.03
C THR A 73 16.98 -0.87 4.77
N LYS A 74 17.68 -0.26 3.80
CA LYS A 74 17.46 1.15 3.43
C LYS A 74 16.04 1.36 2.90
N LYS A 75 15.53 0.45 2.08
CA LYS A 75 14.17 0.49 1.54
C LYS A 75 13.13 0.48 2.66
N GLU A 76 13.28 -0.40 3.66
CA GLU A 76 12.39 -0.43 4.81
C GLU A 76 12.49 0.82 5.69
N GLN A 77 13.69 1.36 5.91
CA GLN A 77 13.90 2.59 6.68
C GLN A 77 13.26 3.80 6.00
N GLN A 78 13.36 3.91 4.67
CA GLN A 78 12.84 5.02 3.90
C GLN A 78 11.32 4.93 3.68
N CYS A 79 10.84 3.74 3.31
CA CYS A 79 9.44 3.56 2.92
C CYS A 79 8.52 3.08 4.03
N GLY A 80 9.06 2.52 5.12
CA GLY A 80 8.31 1.73 6.09
C GLY A 80 8.23 0.25 5.70
N LYS A 81 7.80 -0.59 6.66
CA LYS A 81 7.74 -2.05 6.49
C LYS A 81 6.46 -2.49 5.80
N LEU A 82 6.54 -3.58 5.03
CA LEU A 82 5.35 -4.19 4.40
C LEU A 82 4.35 -4.74 5.42
N SER A 83 4.78 -5.11 6.63
CA SER A 83 3.88 -5.47 7.73
C SER A 83 2.90 -4.34 8.06
N ASP A 84 3.39 -3.11 8.05
CA ASP A 84 2.61 -1.93 8.39
C ASP A 84 1.61 -1.61 7.26
N ALA A 85 2.03 -1.81 6.01
CA ALA A 85 1.14 -1.66 4.85
C ALA A 85 0.01 -2.70 4.81
N LYS A 86 0.21 -3.87 5.42
CA LYS A 86 -0.80 -4.95 5.54
C LYS A 86 -1.72 -4.78 6.73
N SER A 87 -1.32 -4.00 7.75
CA SER A 87 -2.10 -3.80 8.97
C SER A 87 -3.27 -2.85 8.75
N GLU A 88 -4.49 -3.27 9.12
CA GLU A 88 -5.66 -2.39 9.12
C GLU A 88 -5.62 -1.33 10.23
N ALA A 89 -4.74 -1.48 11.22
CA ALA A 89 -4.52 -0.46 12.26
C ALA A 89 -3.82 0.79 11.73
N ILE A 90 -3.19 0.71 10.55
CA ILE A 90 -2.52 1.84 9.92
C ILE A 90 -3.50 2.57 8.97
N PRO A 91 -3.54 3.91 8.98
CA PRO A 91 -4.37 4.68 8.05
C PRO A 91 -4.14 4.28 6.60
N ALA A 92 -5.22 4.22 5.81
CA ALA A 92 -5.18 3.76 4.43
C ALA A 92 -4.18 4.53 3.57
N GLU A 93 -4.13 5.85 3.73
CA GLU A 93 -3.22 6.75 3.03
C GLU A 93 -1.74 6.39 3.30
N LYS A 94 -1.41 6.05 4.55
CA LYS A 94 -0.07 5.62 4.92
C LYS A 94 0.26 4.25 4.34
N ARG A 95 -0.69 3.30 4.34
CA ARG A 95 -0.52 1.97 3.72
C ARG A 95 -0.24 2.09 2.22
N ILE A 96 -1.02 2.94 1.52
CA ILE A 96 -0.82 3.24 0.10
C ILE A 96 0.56 3.86 -0.15
N SER A 97 0.98 4.81 0.69
CA SER A 97 2.29 5.46 0.60
C SER A 97 3.44 4.47 0.77
N ILE A 98 3.35 3.53 1.72
CA ILE A 98 4.36 2.48 1.91
C ILE A 98 4.49 1.63 0.63
N TYR A 99 3.37 1.13 0.09
CA TYR A 99 3.41 0.32 -1.14
C TYR A 99 3.98 1.07 -2.34
N LYS A 100 3.63 2.35 -2.52
CA LYS A 100 4.15 3.17 -3.62
C LYS A 100 5.66 3.39 -3.51
N CYS A 101 6.16 3.78 -2.33
CA CYS A 101 7.59 3.97 -2.11
C CYS A 101 8.37 2.65 -2.29
N GLN A 102 7.85 1.55 -1.73
CA GLN A 102 8.42 0.22 -1.90
C GLN A 102 8.49 -0.18 -3.38
N LEU A 103 7.43 0.11 -4.15
CA LEU A 103 7.38 -0.12 -5.60
C LEU A 103 8.47 0.69 -6.32
N GLU A 104 8.55 2.00 -6.12
CA GLU A 104 9.52 2.88 -6.78
C GLU A 104 10.96 2.43 -6.53
N MET A 105 11.32 2.14 -5.28
CA MET A 105 12.65 1.62 -4.96
C MET A 105 12.93 0.24 -5.57
N THR A 106 11.89 -0.60 -5.73
CA THR A 106 12.01 -1.92 -6.34
C THR A 106 12.14 -1.82 -7.87
N ILE A 107 11.48 -0.86 -8.52
CA ILE A 107 11.68 -0.55 -9.95
C ILE A 107 13.13 -0.14 -10.18
N ALA A 108 13.63 0.85 -9.43
CA ALA A 108 15.01 1.32 -9.56
C ALA A 108 16.02 0.18 -9.34
N ARG A 109 15.80 -0.64 -8.30
CA ARG A 109 16.69 -1.78 -8.05
C ARG A 109 16.66 -2.84 -9.14
N THR A 110 15.50 -3.03 -9.79
CA THR A 110 15.39 -3.97 -10.91
C THR A 110 16.23 -3.48 -12.08
N ALA A 111 16.10 -2.20 -12.46
CA ALA A 111 16.91 -1.56 -13.51
C ALA A 111 18.43 -1.60 -13.21
N TYR A 112 18.81 -1.40 -11.95
CA TYR A 112 20.21 -1.53 -11.54
C TYR A 112 20.76 -2.95 -11.78
N LEU A 113 19.97 -3.99 -11.48
CA LEU A 113 20.42 -5.38 -11.56
C LEU A 113 20.35 -5.95 -12.98
N ASP A 114 19.43 -5.46 -13.83
CA ASP A 114 19.33 -5.85 -15.24
C ASP A 114 20.25 -5.03 -16.16
N GLY A 115 20.83 -3.94 -15.65
CA GLY A 115 21.74 -3.05 -16.39
C GLY A 115 21.03 -2.05 -17.30
N SER A 116 19.74 -1.78 -17.08
CA SER A 116 18.94 -0.82 -17.86
C SER A 116 18.93 0.60 -17.28
N GLU A 117 19.78 0.90 -16.30
CA GLU A 117 19.98 2.25 -15.74
C GLU A 117 20.76 3.19 -16.67
#